data_AF-A0A4W5R7G0-F1
#
_entry.id   AF-A0A4W5R7G0-F1
#
_cell.length_a   1.000
_cell.length_b   1.000
_cell.length_c   1.000
_cell.angle_alpha   90.00
_cell.angle_beta   90.00
_cell.angle_gamma   90.00
#
_symmetry.space_group_name_H-M   'P 1'
#
loop_
_entity.id
_entity.type
_entity.pdbx_description
1 polymer ?
#
loop_
_entity_poly.entity_id
_entity_poly.type
_entity_poly.pdbx_seq_one_letter_code
_entity_poly.pdbx_strand_id
1 'polypeptide(L)'
;MDRESYHNCCSLSSHFVDYIEKELSYSKFFKKYLLPNHPCMSSRKFTKDWKCRKQWLDIAQLFPPVCHRDFPEHNVYTTHSWYNKTYFIIDPDIWLVNICGRKKWLLYPPGQEEFLRDSHGNLAYDVTTPSFKTRGSSHSDEACQPLEIIQKAGEIIFVLSGWHHQVYNLEDTISINHNWLNGCKVGIMWQFLQNELSAVQRKIEEHYGLMVIMKSCSGIDYREFASFLKIVADNRMSFLSSCSGNTSSNYPLHLSDTLPMLGPHHAAFDLQRVAHILECMLCKDFKKLDHSTLSSEPESLLQQIKETIHSTRGQHSLYQE
;
A
#
# COMPACT_ATOMS: atom_id res chain seq x y z
N MET A 1 12.27 -4.74 2.13
CA MET A 1 12.47 -6.19 2.40
C MET A 1 12.55 -6.84 1.05
N ASP A 2 13.67 -7.50 0.75
CA ASP A 2 13.79 -8.34 -0.44
C ASP A 2 12.93 -9.61 -0.29
N ARG A 3 12.75 -10.33 -1.40
CA ARG A 3 12.00 -11.60 -1.46
C ARG A 3 12.64 -12.69 -0.58
N GLU A 4 13.95 -12.66 -0.37
CA GLU A 4 14.69 -13.69 0.40
C GLU A 4 14.49 -13.56 1.92
N SER A 5 14.34 -12.33 2.41
CA SER A 5 14.07 -12.01 3.82
C SER A 5 12.73 -12.56 4.30
N TYR A 6 11.77 -12.75 3.39
CA TYR A 6 10.44 -13.29 3.72
C TYR A 6 10.42 -14.83 3.77
N HIS A 7 11.27 -15.52 2.99
CA HIS A 7 11.40 -16.97 3.05
C HIS A 7 11.87 -17.45 4.43
N ASN A 8 12.76 -16.70 5.09
CA ASN A 8 13.17 -16.98 6.48
C ASN A 8 12.08 -16.68 7.53
N CYS A 9 11.00 -15.99 7.15
CA CYS A 9 9.87 -15.63 8.02
C CYS A 9 8.68 -16.62 7.91
N CYS A 10 8.86 -17.76 7.22
CA CYS A 10 7.88 -18.85 7.13
C CYS A 10 7.60 -19.56 8.48
N SER A 11 8.09 -19.03 9.60
CA SER A 11 7.73 -19.46 10.95
C SER A 11 6.49 -18.75 11.52
N LEU A 12 5.79 -17.92 10.75
CA LEU A 12 4.46 -17.42 11.14
C LEU A 12 3.53 -18.62 11.30
N SER A 13 3.08 -18.87 12.53
CA SER A 13 2.06 -19.88 12.83
C SER A 13 0.89 -19.70 11.86
N SER A 14 0.69 -20.66 10.98
CA SER A 14 -0.03 -20.58 9.71
C SER A 14 -1.53 -20.28 9.78
N HIS A 15 -2.09 -19.83 10.91
CA HIS A 15 -3.54 -19.81 11.13
C HIS A 15 -4.10 -18.59 11.88
N PHE A 16 -3.31 -17.58 12.26
CA PHE A 16 -3.86 -16.48 13.08
C PHE A 16 -3.54 -15.09 12.53
N VAL A 17 -4.59 -14.31 12.28
CA VAL A 17 -4.51 -12.86 12.06
C VAL A 17 -4.76 -12.18 13.39
N ASP A 18 -3.85 -11.29 13.77
CA ASP A 18 -3.99 -10.52 14.99
C ASP A 18 -5.27 -9.67 14.97
N TYR A 19 -6.02 -9.72 16.07
CA TYR A 19 -7.25 -8.98 16.26
C TYR A 19 -7.07 -7.87 17.30
N ILE A 20 -7.15 -6.62 16.84
CA ILE A 20 -6.97 -5.41 17.62
C ILE A 20 -8.29 -5.01 18.26
N GLU A 21 -8.41 -5.18 19.57
CA GLU A 21 -9.62 -4.79 20.32
C GLU A 21 -9.55 -3.43 21.01
N LYS A 22 -8.33 -2.98 21.32
CA LYS A 22 -8.06 -1.76 22.08
C LYS A 22 -7.25 -0.80 21.23
N GLU A 23 -7.42 0.49 21.49
CA GLU A 23 -6.63 1.53 20.82
C GLU A 23 -5.12 1.23 20.94
N LEU A 24 -4.46 1.29 19.79
CA LEU A 24 -3.02 1.16 19.67
C LEU A 24 -2.47 2.51 19.23
N SER A 25 -1.37 2.93 19.85
CA SER A 25 -0.65 4.09 19.34
C SER A 25 -0.08 3.79 17.96
N TYR A 26 0.00 4.82 17.12
CA TYR A 26 0.51 4.68 15.76
C TYR A 26 1.91 4.05 15.72
N SER A 27 2.82 4.45 16.61
CA SER A 27 4.17 3.87 16.70
C SER A 27 4.15 2.36 16.95
N LYS A 28 3.25 1.86 17.82
CA LYS A 28 3.08 0.42 18.05
C LYS A 28 2.50 -0.27 16.82
N PHE A 29 1.50 0.33 16.19
CA PHE A 29 0.91 -0.19 14.95
C PHE A 29 1.94 -0.30 13.82
N PHE A 30 2.74 0.75 13.65
CA PHE A 30 3.80 0.80 12.65
C PHE A 30 4.85 -0.30 12.85
N LYS A 31 5.39 -0.43 14.07
CA LYS A 31 6.41 -1.44 14.37
C LYS A 31 5.88 -2.88 14.28
N LYS A 32 4.62 -3.10 14.63
CA LYS A 32 4.03 -4.45 14.72
C LYS A 32 3.45 -4.95 13.41
N TYR A 33 2.90 -4.07 12.58
CA TYR A 33 2.16 -4.47 11.37
C TYR A 33 2.75 -3.88 10.09
N LEU A 34 2.93 -2.56 10.02
CA LEU A 34 3.39 -1.90 8.79
C LEU A 34 4.82 -2.28 8.40
N LEU A 35 5.75 -2.19 9.36
CA LEU A 35 7.16 -2.47 9.13
C LEU A 35 7.43 -3.96 8.77
N PRO A 36 6.88 -4.96 9.51
CA PRO A 36 7.07 -6.37 9.17
C PRO A 36 6.11 -6.89 8.07
N ASN A 37 5.24 -6.04 7.55
CA ASN A 37 4.28 -6.40 6.50
C ASN A 37 3.26 -7.47 6.92
N HIS A 38 2.71 -7.38 8.14
CA HIS A 38 1.71 -8.32 8.65
C HIS A 38 0.27 -7.77 8.58
N PRO A 39 -0.70 -8.53 8.04
CA PRO A 39 -2.09 -8.15 8.05
C PRO A 39 -2.67 -8.23 9.45
N CYS A 40 -3.69 -7.42 9.72
CA CYS A 40 -4.38 -7.44 11.00
C CYS A 40 -5.85 -7.03 10.85
N MET A 41 -6.65 -7.45 11.82
CA MET A 41 -8.05 -7.09 11.95
C MET A 41 -8.24 -6.13 13.11
N SER A 42 -9.13 -5.17 12.98
CA SER A 42 -9.52 -4.26 14.07
C SER A 42 -11.01 -4.36 14.37
N SER A 43 -11.32 -4.29 15.67
CA SER A 43 -12.66 -4.45 16.18
C SER A 43 -13.65 -3.41 15.65
N ARG A 44 -14.90 -3.84 15.46
CA ARG A 44 -16.04 -2.95 15.15
C ARG A 44 -16.28 -1.82 16.16
N LYS A 45 -15.62 -1.84 17.32
CA LYS A 45 -15.65 -0.76 18.31
C LYS A 45 -15.10 0.55 17.75
N PHE A 46 -14.09 0.50 16.88
CA PHE A 46 -13.48 1.72 16.30
C PHE A 46 -14.39 2.47 15.33
N THR A 47 -15.36 1.77 14.74
CA THR A 47 -16.26 2.34 13.74
C THR A 47 -17.67 2.56 14.30
N LYS A 48 -17.90 2.30 15.60
CA LYS A 48 -19.24 2.27 16.22
C LYS A 48 -20.04 3.56 16.03
N ASP A 49 -19.35 4.70 16.01
CA ASP A 49 -19.96 6.04 15.96
C ASP A 49 -20.06 6.60 14.53
N TRP A 50 -19.60 5.86 13.53
CA TRP A 50 -19.66 6.31 12.14
C TRP A 50 -21.11 6.41 11.66
N LYS A 51 -21.48 7.54 11.04
CA LYS A 51 -22.86 7.76 10.56
C LYS A 51 -23.31 6.69 9.57
N CYS A 52 -22.43 6.26 8.66
CA CYS A 52 -22.70 5.21 7.70
C CYS A 52 -23.05 3.86 8.35
N ARG A 53 -22.55 3.54 9.55
CA ARG A 53 -22.93 2.33 10.30
C ARG A 53 -24.40 2.32 10.75
N LYS A 54 -25.06 3.48 10.74
CA LYS A 54 -26.47 3.64 11.10
C LYS A 54 -27.35 3.85 9.87
N GLN A 55 -26.81 4.53 8.85
CA GLN A 55 -27.57 4.97 7.69
C GLN A 55 -27.49 4.03 6.50
N TRP A 56 -26.44 3.21 6.38
CA TRP A 56 -26.17 2.40 5.19
C TRP A 56 -26.41 0.91 5.43
N LEU A 57 -27.46 0.60 6.19
CA LEU A 57 -27.80 -0.78 6.57
C LEU A 57 -28.71 -1.47 5.55
N ASP A 58 -29.44 -0.69 4.74
CA ASP A 58 -30.34 -1.20 3.71
C ASP A 58 -29.85 -0.76 2.32
N ILE A 59 -29.34 -1.72 1.56
CA ILE A 59 -28.85 -1.50 0.19
C ILE A 59 -29.99 -1.08 -0.74
N ALA A 60 -31.19 -1.64 -0.55
CA ALA A 60 -32.34 -1.33 -1.40
C ALA A 60 -32.82 0.11 -1.23
N GLN A 61 -32.63 0.71 -0.04
CA GLN A 61 -32.91 2.12 0.21
C GLN A 61 -31.84 3.06 -0.38
N LEU A 62 -30.57 2.63 -0.35
CA LEU A 62 -29.46 3.44 -0.87
C LEU A 62 -29.36 3.39 -2.40
N PHE A 63 -29.74 2.27 -3.01
CA PHE A 63 -29.66 2.03 -4.44
C PHE A 63 -30.99 1.47 -4.94
N PRO A 64 -32.02 2.33 -5.09
CA PRO A 64 -33.28 1.93 -5.70
C PRO A 64 -33.02 1.40 -7.13
N PRO A 65 -33.79 0.42 -7.63
CA PRO A 65 -33.55 -0.23 -8.92
C PRO A 65 -33.47 0.68 -10.15
N VAL A 66 -33.81 1.97 -10.00
CA VAL A 66 -33.96 2.95 -11.09
C VAL A 66 -32.71 3.84 -11.26
N CYS A 67 -31.77 3.87 -10.31
CA CYS A 67 -30.60 4.76 -10.36
C CYS A 67 -29.30 4.02 -10.74
N HIS A 68 -29.25 3.46 -11.95
CA HIS A 68 -28.01 3.06 -12.62
C HIS A 68 -27.39 4.24 -13.37
N ARG A 69 -27.02 5.32 -12.68
CA ARG A 69 -26.29 6.43 -13.30
C ARG A 69 -25.35 7.10 -12.31
N ASP A 70 -24.06 6.88 -12.55
CA ASP A 70 -22.90 7.73 -12.29
C ASP A 70 -22.94 8.60 -11.02
N PHE A 71 -22.31 8.09 -9.95
CA PHE A 71 -21.84 8.95 -8.87
C PHE A 71 -20.49 9.55 -9.27
N PRO A 72 -20.33 10.89 -9.25
CA PRO A 72 -19.04 11.51 -9.47
C PRO A 72 -18.13 11.29 -8.25
N GLU A 73 -16.86 11.11 -8.58
CA GLU A 73 -15.67 11.03 -7.75
C GLU A 73 -15.81 11.67 -6.35
N HIS A 74 -15.48 10.90 -5.30
CA HIS A 74 -14.62 11.22 -4.15
C HIS A 74 -14.75 10.07 -3.12
N ASN A 75 -13.74 9.19 -3.08
CA ASN A 75 -13.38 8.28 -1.97
C ASN A 75 -14.41 7.28 -1.40
N VAL A 76 -15.45 6.91 -2.15
CA VAL A 76 -16.34 5.79 -1.78
C VAL A 76 -16.41 4.79 -2.93
N TYR A 77 -15.64 3.71 -2.84
CA TYR A 77 -15.90 2.52 -3.65
C TYR A 77 -16.99 1.70 -2.96
N THR A 78 -18.26 1.95 -3.30
CA THR A 78 -19.30 0.96 -3.03
C THR A 78 -19.10 -0.18 -4.01
N THR A 79 -18.48 -1.28 -3.56
CA THR A 79 -18.53 -2.53 -4.34
C THR A 79 -19.97 -3.04 -4.35
N HIS A 80 -20.80 -2.52 -5.26
CA HIS A 80 -22.01 -3.19 -5.73
C HIS A 80 -21.55 -4.29 -6.66
N SER A 81 -21.32 -5.47 -6.12
CA SER A 81 -21.15 -6.64 -6.98
C SER A 81 -22.25 -7.65 -6.67
N TRP A 82 -23.27 -7.63 -7.53
CA TRP A 82 -24.14 -8.79 -7.79
C TRP A 82 -23.31 -10.00 -8.30
N TYR A 83 -22.04 -9.79 -8.62
CA TYR A 83 -21.05 -10.82 -8.94
C TYR A 83 -20.10 -11.03 -7.75
N ASN A 84 -20.01 -12.25 -7.24
CA ASN A 84 -19.32 -12.66 -6.01
C ASN A 84 -17.78 -12.50 -5.98
N LYS A 85 -17.16 -11.62 -6.78
CA LYS A 85 -15.70 -11.59 -6.95
C LYS A 85 -15.17 -10.16 -7.14
N THR A 86 -14.27 -9.72 -6.24
CA THR A 86 -13.38 -8.59 -6.48
C THR A 86 -11.99 -9.13 -6.80
N TYR A 87 -11.38 -8.62 -7.87
CA TYR A 87 -10.19 -9.21 -8.50
C TYR A 87 -8.87 -8.61 -8.03
N PHE A 88 -7.86 -9.46 -8.18
CA PHE A 88 -6.46 -9.29 -7.84
C PHE A 88 -5.82 -8.08 -8.53
N ILE A 89 -5.34 -7.14 -7.72
CA ILE A 89 -4.41 -6.11 -8.14
C ILE A 89 -3.23 -6.18 -7.17
N ILE A 90 -2.00 -6.09 -7.69
CA ILE A 90 -0.82 -5.83 -6.86
C ILE A 90 -1.02 -4.40 -6.34
N ASP A 91 -1.71 -4.29 -5.21
CA ASP A 91 -2.21 -3.01 -4.73
C ASP A 91 -1.25 -2.33 -3.74
N PRO A 92 -1.32 -0.99 -3.63
CA PRO A 92 -0.90 -0.25 -2.44
C PRO A 92 -1.46 -0.87 -1.15
N ASP A 93 -0.95 -0.44 0.02
CA ASP A 93 -1.53 -0.89 1.29
C ASP A 93 -3.02 -0.51 1.33
N ILE A 94 -3.86 -1.45 1.76
CA ILE A 94 -5.30 -1.26 1.84
C ILE A 94 -5.78 -1.35 3.27
N TRP A 95 -6.76 -0.53 3.60
CA TRP A 95 -7.65 -0.80 4.71
C TRP A 95 -9.09 -0.79 4.22
N LEU A 96 -9.85 -1.77 4.71
CA LEU A 96 -11.23 -1.92 4.35
C LEU A 96 -12.08 -2.06 5.60
N VAL A 97 -13.04 -1.15 5.77
CA VAL A 97 -14.08 -1.26 6.79
C VAL A 97 -15.31 -1.87 6.14
N ASN A 98 -15.77 -2.99 6.69
CA ASN A 98 -17.05 -3.54 6.27
C ASN A 98 -18.18 -2.78 6.98
N ILE A 99 -19.15 -2.22 6.26
CA ILE A 99 -20.23 -1.42 6.87
C ILE A 99 -21.42 -2.31 7.24
N CYS A 100 -21.84 -3.17 6.31
CA CYS A 100 -22.88 -4.19 6.47
C CYS A 100 -22.49 -5.49 5.76
N GLY A 101 -23.22 -6.59 6.02
CA GLY A 101 -22.93 -7.90 5.46
C GLY A 101 -21.68 -8.59 6.04
N ARG A 102 -21.15 -9.56 5.29
CA ARG A 102 -19.98 -10.36 5.66
C ARG A 102 -19.10 -10.66 4.44
N LYS A 103 -17.78 -10.57 4.64
CA LYS A 103 -16.78 -10.92 3.63
C LYS A 103 -15.92 -12.09 4.08
N LYS A 104 -15.63 -13.02 3.18
CA LYS A 104 -14.56 -14.03 3.33
C LYS A 104 -13.34 -13.58 2.54
N TRP A 105 -12.20 -13.48 3.21
CA TRP A 105 -10.91 -13.20 2.60
C TRP A 105 -10.06 -14.46 2.59
N LEU A 106 -9.39 -14.72 1.47
CA LEU A 106 -8.29 -15.66 1.34
C LEU A 106 -7.04 -14.83 1.11
N LEU A 107 -6.08 -14.83 2.04
CA LEU A 107 -4.84 -14.08 1.93
C LEU A 107 -3.65 -15.02 1.76
N TYR A 108 -2.83 -14.77 0.74
CA TYR A 108 -1.57 -15.44 0.49
C TYR A 108 -0.41 -14.47 0.80
N PRO A 109 0.58 -14.90 1.60
CA PRO A 109 1.77 -14.10 1.86
C PRO A 109 2.50 -13.69 0.57
N PRO A 110 3.21 -12.55 0.57
CA PRO A 110 4.04 -12.15 -0.57
C PRO A 110 5.01 -13.25 -1.01
N GLY A 111 5.11 -13.46 -2.32
CA GLY A 111 5.89 -14.52 -2.95
C GLY A 111 5.08 -15.79 -3.25
N GLN A 112 3.97 -16.02 -2.53
CA GLN A 112 3.15 -17.21 -2.75
C GLN A 112 2.33 -17.15 -4.04
N GLU A 113 2.15 -15.95 -4.62
CA GLU A 113 1.46 -15.77 -5.89
C GLU A 113 2.14 -16.47 -7.06
N GLU A 114 3.44 -16.78 -6.97
CA GLU A 114 4.17 -17.51 -8.01
C GLU A 114 3.66 -18.94 -8.17
N PHE A 115 3.26 -19.57 -7.05
CA PHE A 115 2.65 -20.90 -7.02
C PHE A 115 1.17 -20.90 -7.44
N LEU A 116 0.57 -19.71 -7.54
CA LEU A 116 -0.83 -19.51 -7.97
C LEU A 116 -0.97 -19.26 -9.47
N ARG A 117 0.13 -19.34 -10.23
CA ARG A 117 0.12 -19.15 -11.68
C ARG A 117 -0.22 -20.44 -12.41
N ASP A 118 -0.96 -20.30 -13.51
CA ASP A 118 -1.22 -21.40 -14.43
C ASP A 118 0.00 -21.70 -15.32
N SER A 119 -0.11 -22.74 -16.16
CA SER A 119 0.95 -23.14 -17.09
C SER A 119 1.33 -22.07 -18.12
N HIS A 120 0.54 -21.01 -18.28
CA HIS A 120 0.81 -19.87 -19.16
C HIS A 120 1.37 -18.68 -18.39
N GLY A 121 1.65 -18.83 -17.09
CA GLY A 121 2.17 -17.78 -16.22
C GLY A 121 1.11 -16.79 -15.72
N ASN A 122 -0.17 -17.01 -16.01
CA ASN A 122 -1.25 -16.14 -15.58
C ASN A 122 -1.70 -16.51 -14.16
N LEU A 123 -1.97 -15.52 -13.31
CA LEU A 123 -2.53 -15.79 -11.97
C LEU A 123 -3.90 -16.46 -12.10
N ALA A 124 -4.16 -17.45 -11.24
CA ALA A 124 -5.43 -18.15 -11.20
C ALA A 124 -6.58 -17.16 -10.96
N TYR A 125 -7.58 -17.20 -11.84
CA TYR A 125 -8.77 -16.36 -11.71
C TYR A 125 -9.59 -16.68 -10.45
N ASP A 126 -9.59 -17.93 -10.00
CA ASP A 126 -10.21 -18.36 -8.75
C ASP A 126 -9.48 -19.58 -8.21
N VAL A 127 -8.74 -19.37 -7.12
CA VAL A 127 -7.90 -20.39 -6.46
C VAL A 127 -8.70 -21.54 -5.85
N THR A 128 -10.03 -21.38 -5.71
CA THR A 128 -10.91 -22.41 -5.15
C THR A 128 -11.52 -23.33 -6.20
N THR A 129 -11.36 -23.01 -7.50
CA THR A 129 -11.98 -23.78 -8.57
C THR A 129 -11.38 -25.19 -8.64
N PRO A 130 -12.19 -26.25 -8.76
CA PRO A 130 -11.68 -27.62 -8.90
C PRO A 130 -10.67 -27.78 -10.03
N SER A 131 -10.83 -27.04 -11.14
CA SER A 131 -9.91 -27.04 -12.29
C SER A 131 -8.50 -26.55 -11.95
N PHE A 132 -8.36 -25.69 -10.94
CA PHE A 132 -7.06 -25.27 -10.40
C PHE A 132 -6.44 -26.36 -9.51
N LYS A 133 -7.27 -27.11 -8.76
CA LYS A 133 -6.81 -28.25 -7.95
C LYS A 133 -6.53 -29.53 -8.75
N THR A 134 -7.10 -29.68 -9.95
CA THR A 134 -6.96 -30.88 -10.80
C THR A 134 -5.99 -30.72 -11.96
N ARG A 135 -5.76 -29.49 -12.43
CA ARG A 135 -4.61 -29.24 -13.29
C ARG A 135 -3.41 -29.33 -12.38
N GLY A 136 -2.63 -30.40 -12.49
CA GLY A 136 -1.31 -30.52 -11.88
C GLY A 136 -0.36 -29.46 -12.40
N SER A 137 -0.61 -28.19 -12.07
CA SER A 137 0.45 -27.22 -11.93
C SER A 137 1.33 -27.79 -10.83
N SER A 138 2.52 -28.22 -11.22
CA SER A 138 3.58 -28.79 -10.36
C SER A 138 3.94 -27.93 -9.14
N HIS A 139 3.34 -26.74 -9.02
CA HIS A 139 3.56 -25.72 -8.01
C HIS A 139 2.36 -25.48 -7.08
N SER A 140 1.15 -25.96 -7.40
CA SER A 140 -0.03 -25.71 -6.53
C SER A 140 0.00 -26.46 -5.21
N ASP A 141 0.61 -27.65 -5.19
CA ASP A 141 0.89 -28.42 -3.97
C ASP A 141 2.00 -27.77 -3.11
N GLU A 142 2.78 -26.84 -3.68
CA GLU A 142 3.84 -26.08 -3.00
C GLU A 142 3.34 -24.76 -2.39
N ALA A 143 2.19 -24.25 -2.85
CA ALA A 143 1.57 -23.05 -2.30
C ALA A 143 1.09 -23.31 -0.86
N CYS A 144 1.38 -22.39 0.07
CA CYS A 144 0.81 -22.49 1.41
C CYS A 144 -0.71 -22.33 1.37
N GLN A 145 -1.42 -22.96 2.32
CA GLN A 145 -2.85 -22.70 2.49
C GLN A 145 -3.08 -21.22 2.77
N PRO A 146 -4.11 -20.59 2.15
CA PRO A 146 -4.40 -19.19 2.41
C PRO A 146 -4.84 -19.01 3.85
N LEU A 147 -4.53 -17.84 4.38
CA LEU A 147 -5.10 -17.35 5.60
C LEU A 147 -6.56 -16.95 5.34
N GLU A 148 -7.49 -17.69 5.95
CA GLU A 148 -8.92 -17.43 5.81
C GLU A 148 -9.44 -16.48 6.89
N ILE A 149 -10.12 -15.40 6.50
CA ILE A 149 -10.67 -14.42 7.43
C ILE A 149 -12.14 -14.17 7.10
N ILE A 150 -13.01 -14.23 8.11
CA ILE A 150 -14.40 -13.76 8.01
C ILE A 150 -14.51 -12.38 8.65
N GLN A 151 -14.65 -11.37 7.81
CA GLN A 151 -14.85 -9.98 8.23
C GLN A 151 -16.34 -9.68 8.37
N LYS A 152 -16.74 -9.28 9.58
CA LYS A 152 -18.12 -8.93 9.95
C LYS A 152 -18.36 -7.43 9.83
N ALA A 153 -19.64 -7.05 9.84
CA ALA A 153 -20.06 -5.65 9.84
C ALA A 153 -19.41 -4.82 10.97
N GLY A 154 -18.67 -3.81 10.55
CA GLY A 154 -17.93 -2.86 11.36
C GLY A 154 -16.46 -3.12 11.51
N GLU A 155 -16.00 -4.33 11.24
CA GLU A 155 -14.61 -4.68 11.40
C GLU A 155 -13.76 -4.06 10.30
N ILE A 156 -12.52 -3.74 10.65
CA ILE A 156 -11.52 -3.19 9.73
C ILE A 156 -10.53 -4.30 9.44
N ILE A 157 -10.20 -4.51 8.18
CA ILE A 157 -9.05 -5.34 7.79
C ILE A 157 -7.97 -4.43 7.21
N PHE A 158 -6.73 -4.64 7.65
CA PHE A 158 -5.54 -4.04 7.05
C PHE A 158 -4.79 -5.14 6.30
N VAL A 159 -4.70 -4.99 4.98
CA VAL A 159 -3.94 -5.88 4.10
C VAL A 159 -2.85 -5.04 3.45
N LEU A 160 -1.61 -5.46 3.63
CA LEU A 160 -0.47 -4.67 3.20
C LEU A 160 0.00 -5.11 1.82
N SER A 161 0.72 -4.23 1.14
CA SER A 161 1.11 -4.43 -0.25
C SER A 161 1.95 -5.71 -0.43
N GLY A 162 1.62 -6.46 -1.48
CA GLY A 162 2.22 -7.75 -1.82
C GLY A 162 1.43 -8.97 -1.34
N TRP A 163 0.42 -8.80 -0.48
CA TRP A 163 -0.46 -9.91 -0.09
C TRP A 163 -1.47 -10.18 -1.20
N HIS A 164 -1.32 -11.33 -1.87
CA HIS A 164 -2.26 -11.76 -2.90
C HIS A 164 -3.55 -12.24 -2.24
N HIS A 165 -4.71 -11.77 -2.69
CA HIS A 165 -5.95 -12.00 -1.97
C HIS A 165 -7.19 -12.16 -2.83
N GLN A 166 -8.09 -13.04 -2.38
CA GLN A 166 -9.41 -13.24 -2.99
C GLN A 166 -10.51 -12.98 -1.96
N VAL A 167 -11.54 -12.23 -2.35
CA VAL A 167 -12.61 -11.79 -1.44
C VAL A 167 -13.97 -12.22 -1.98
N TYR A 168 -14.78 -12.83 -1.11
CA TYR A 168 -16.15 -13.22 -1.38
C TYR A 168 -17.10 -12.46 -0.47
N ASN A 169 -18.18 -11.92 -1.05
CA ASN A 169 -19.32 -11.46 -0.26
C ASN A 169 -20.16 -12.68 0.11
N LEU A 170 -20.34 -12.92 1.41
CA LEU A 170 -21.19 -14.00 1.92
C LEU A 170 -22.65 -13.54 2.10
N GLU A 171 -22.86 -12.23 2.11
CA GLU A 171 -24.13 -11.53 2.28
C GLU A 171 -24.08 -10.24 1.45
N ASP A 172 -25.24 -9.61 1.25
CA ASP A 172 -25.33 -8.25 0.73
C ASP A 172 -24.47 -7.29 1.56
N THR A 173 -23.46 -6.70 0.90
CA THR A 173 -22.34 -6.05 1.59
C THR A 173 -22.04 -4.67 1.02
N ILE A 174 -21.92 -3.70 1.91
CA ILE A 174 -21.30 -2.40 1.64
C ILE A 174 -20.00 -2.32 2.44
N SER A 175 -18.93 -1.89 1.80
CA SER A 175 -17.66 -1.60 2.47
C SER A 175 -17.13 -0.24 2.04
N ILE A 176 -16.27 0.34 2.87
CA ILE A 176 -15.44 1.51 2.54
C ILE A 176 -14.00 1.01 2.44
N ASN A 177 -13.36 1.29 1.31
CA ASN A 177 -11.96 0.95 1.06
C ASN A 177 -11.16 2.23 0.82
N HIS A 178 -9.91 2.23 1.26
CA HIS A 178 -8.94 3.23 0.84
C HIS A 178 -7.56 2.60 0.71
N ASN A 179 -6.91 2.98 -0.39
CA ASN A 179 -5.60 2.54 -0.78
C ASN A 179 -4.58 3.64 -0.42
N TRP A 180 -3.46 3.33 0.21
CA TRP A 180 -2.41 4.32 0.50
C TRP A 180 -1.01 3.78 0.22
N LEU A 181 -0.05 4.68 0.04
CA LEU A 181 1.38 4.38 -0.05
C LEU A 181 2.12 5.01 1.14
N ASN A 182 3.11 4.31 1.70
CA ASN A 182 3.98 4.83 2.78
C ASN A 182 5.46 4.48 2.52
N GLY A 183 6.36 4.97 3.38
CA GLY A 183 7.80 4.73 3.24
C GLY A 183 8.21 3.25 3.29
N CYS A 184 7.40 2.35 3.85
CA CYS A 184 7.72 0.92 3.82
C CYS A 184 7.67 0.34 2.40
N LYS A 185 6.91 0.99 1.51
CA LYS A 185 6.54 0.44 0.18
C LYS A 185 7.00 1.29 -0.99
N VAL A 186 7.51 2.49 -0.73
CA VAL A 186 8.02 3.37 -1.80
C VAL A 186 9.11 2.70 -2.65
N GLY A 187 9.90 1.77 -2.09
CA GLY A 187 10.88 0.97 -2.83
C GLY A 187 10.25 -0.09 -3.77
N ILE A 188 9.10 -0.65 -3.40
CA ILE A 188 8.36 -1.58 -4.26
C ILE A 188 7.76 -0.82 -5.45
N MET A 189 7.19 0.36 -5.19
CA MET A 189 6.70 1.25 -6.25
C MET A 189 7.83 1.63 -7.21
N TRP A 190 9.01 1.97 -6.67
CA TRP A 190 10.20 2.22 -7.49
C TRP A 190 10.53 1.01 -8.38
N GLN A 191 10.60 -0.21 -7.82
CA GLN A 191 10.87 -1.41 -8.61
C GLN A 191 9.83 -1.67 -9.71
N PHE A 192 8.55 -1.44 -9.41
CA PHE A 192 7.49 -1.54 -10.41
C PHE A 192 7.70 -0.56 -11.57
N LEU A 193 7.97 0.71 -11.27
CA LEU A 193 8.24 1.72 -12.30
C LEU A 193 9.48 1.38 -13.14
N GLN A 194 10.54 0.80 -12.53
CA GLN A 194 11.73 0.33 -13.26
C GLN A 194 11.38 -0.80 -14.25
N ASN A 195 10.54 -1.74 -13.84
CA ASN A 195 10.11 -2.85 -14.68
C ASN A 195 9.24 -2.36 -15.85
N GLU A 196 8.30 -1.45 -15.58
CA GLU A 196 7.44 -0.85 -16.61
C GLU A 196 8.27 -0.05 -17.62
N LEU A 197 9.21 0.78 -17.14
CA LEU A 197 10.14 1.49 -18.01
C LEU A 197 10.89 0.52 -18.93
N SER A 198 11.47 -0.53 -18.35
CA SER A 198 12.22 -1.54 -19.10
C SER A 198 11.33 -2.30 -20.10
N ALA A 199 10.06 -2.49 -19.79
CA ALA A 199 9.09 -3.10 -20.71
C ALA A 199 8.73 -2.17 -21.88
N VAL A 200 8.56 -0.86 -21.61
CA VAL A 200 8.27 0.14 -22.65
C VAL A 200 9.50 0.36 -23.54
N GLN A 201 10.70 0.48 -22.96
CA GLN A 201 11.96 0.65 -23.71
C GLN A 201 12.25 -0.51 -24.66
N ARG A 202 11.86 -1.74 -24.30
CA ARG A 202 12.00 -2.90 -25.20
C ARG A 202 11.04 -2.87 -26.38
N LYS A 203 9.92 -2.14 -26.26
CA LYS A 203 8.87 -2.08 -27.29
C LYS A 203 9.01 -0.88 -28.21
N ILE A 204 9.78 0.13 -27.82
CA ILE A 204 9.84 1.42 -28.51
C ILE A 204 11.29 1.90 -28.56
N GLU A 205 11.81 2.10 -29.77
CA GLU A 205 13.16 2.61 -30.00
C GLU A 205 13.26 4.13 -29.71
N GLU A 206 12.15 4.87 -29.84
CA GLU A 206 12.09 6.32 -29.66
C GLU A 206 11.77 6.77 -28.21
N HIS A 207 12.58 7.68 -27.67
CA HIS A 207 12.46 8.17 -26.28
C HIS A 207 11.27 9.12 -26.02
N TYR A 208 10.72 9.78 -27.04
CA TYR A 208 9.74 10.86 -26.86
C TYR A 208 8.36 10.39 -26.35
N GLY A 209 7.99 9.12 -26.54
CA GLY A 209 6.71 8.55 -26.07
C GLY A 209 6.77 7.85 -24.72
N LEU A 210 7.96 7.66 -24.16
CA LEU A 210 8.20 6.75 -23.04
C LEU A 210 7.41 7.13 -21.78
N MET A 211 7.41 8.41 -21.41
CA MET A 211 6.75 8.88 -20.19
C MET A 211 5.22 8.90 -20.31
N VAL A 212 4.70 9.18 -21.50
CA VAL A 212 3.25 9.16 -21.77
C VAL A 212 2.72 7.74 -21.64
N ILE A 213 3.47 6.76 -22.18
CA ILE A 213 3.08 5.35 -22.15
C ILE A 213 3.25 4.77 -20.75
N MET A 214 4.31 5.15 -20.03
CA MET A 214 4.38 4.83 -18.60
C MET A 214 3.18 5.37 -17.86
N LYS A 215 2.86 6.67 -17.98
CA LYS A 215 1.73 7.27 -17.28
C LYS A 215 0.40 6.56 -17.59
N SER A 216 0.17 6.13 -18.83
CA SER A 216 -1.05 5.41 -19.18
C SER A 216 -1.08 3.98 -18.64
N CYS A 217 0.06 3.31 -18.50
CA CYS A 217 0.17 1.94 -17.97
C CYS A 217 0.21 1.88 -16.44
N SER A 218 0.94 2.78 -15.78
CA SER A 218 1.18 2.78 -14.33
C SER A 218 0.39 3.84 -13.56
N GLY A 219 -0.30 4.77 -14.23
CA GLY A 219 -1.03 5.88 -13.60
C GLY A 219 -0.16 7.01 -13.06
N ILE A 220 1.16 6.81 -13.01
CA ILE A 220 2.17 7.81 -12.59
C ILE A 220 3.42 7.67 -13.46
N ASP A 221 4.03 8.79 -13.85
CA ASP A 221 5.34 8.80 -14.51
C ASP A 221 6.50 9.08 -13.54
N TYR A 222 7.74 8.99 -14.02
CA TYR A 222 8.92 9.26 -13.18
C TYR A 222 9.00 10.69 -12.64
N ARG A 223 8.53 11.70 -13.38
CA ARG A 223 8.58 13.09 -12.93
C ARG A 223 7.59 13.30 -11.78
N GLU A 224 6.41 12.72 -11.92
CA GLU A 224 5.38 12.73 -10.89
C GLU A 224 5.84 11.94 -9.66
N PHE A 225 6.50 10.79 -9.85
CA PHE A 225 7.08 10.02 -8.75
C PHE A 225 8.19 10.78 -8.03
N ALA A 226 9.10 11.44 -8.76
CA ALA A 226 10.14 12.28 -8.17
C ALA A 226 9.56 13.46 -7.39
N SER A 227 8.53 14.11 -7.95
CA SER A 227 7.79 15.20 -7.27
C SER A 227 7.09 14.70 -6.00
N PHE A 228 6.51 13.50 -6.05
CA PHE A 228 5.94 12.84 -4.89
C PHE A 228 6.99 12.59 -3.79
N LEU A 229 8.16 12.05 -4.14
CA LEU A 229 9.27 11.85 -3.20
C LEU A 229 9.72 13.17 -2.57
N LYS A 230 9.80 14.24 -3.36
CA LYS A 230 10.14 15.58 -2.88
C LYS A 230 9.13 16.08 -1.85
N ILE A 231 7.83 16.00 -2.15
CA ILE A 231 6.76 16.41 -1.22
C ILE A 231 6.85 15.64 0.09
N VAL A 232 7.09 14.32 0.03
CA VAL A 232 7.29 13.51 1.23
C VAL A 232 8.51 14.00 2.00
N ALA A 233 9.66 14.17 1.33
CA ALA A 233 10.90 14.60 1.95
C ALA A 233 10.78 15.97 2.64
N ASP A 234 10.28 16.98 1.94
CA ASP A 234 10.11 18.34 2.46
C ASP A 234 9.25 18.34 3.73
N ASN A 235 8.13 17.61 3.70
CA ASN A 235 7.22 17.51 4.84
C ASN A 235 7.88 16.84 6.05
N ARG A 236 8.66 15.77 5.84
CA ARG A 236 9.36 15.07 6.93
C ARG A 236 10.53 15.87 7.48
N MET A 237 11.32 16.52 6.61
CA MET A 237 12.44 17.36 7.03
C MET A 237 11.96 18.57 7.84
N SER A 238 10.88 19.21 7.39
CA SER A 238 10.24 20.32 8.11
C SER A 238 9.76 19.90 9.50
N PHE A 239 9.09 18.75 9.59
CA PHE A 239 8.64 18.19 10.87
C PHE A 239 9.80 17.81 11.81
N LEU A 240 10.88 17.22 11.31
CA LEU A 240 12.03 16.86 12.13
C LEU A 240 12.80 18.09 12.63
N SER A 241 12.90 19.12 11.78
CA SER A 241 13.56 20.39 12.13
C SER A 241 12.81 21.11 13.24
N SER A 242 11.48 21.09 13.21
CA SER A 242 10.66 21.69 14.27
C SER A 242 10.66 20.93 15.58
N CYS A 243 10.88 19.60 15.57
CA CYS A 243 11.12 18.85 16.81
C CYS A 243 12.44 19.26 17.50
N SER A 244 13.41 19.75 16.73
CA SER A 244 14.75 20.12 17.22
C SER A 244 14.82 21.58 17.70
N GLY A 245 13.93 22.45 17.19
CA GLY A 245 13.85 23.87 17.55
C GLY A 245 12.77 24.12 18.61
N ASN A 246 13.14 24.70 19.74
CA ASN A 246 12.22 25.05 20.84
C ASN A 246 11.32 26.28 20.53
N THR A 247 10.88 26.44 19.28
CA THR A 247 10.15 27.62 18.80
C THR A 247 8.85 27.21 18.12
N SER A 248 7.76 27.45 18.83
CA SER A 248 6.40 27.50 18.30
C SER A 248 6.31 28.55 17.19
N SER A 249 6.38 28.15 15.93
CA SER A 249 6.11 29.06 14.81
C SER A 249 5.07 28.47 13.86
N ASN A 250 4.05 29.28 13.58
CA ASN A 250 2.88 29.06 12.76
C ASN A 250 3.17 28.28 11.47
N TYR A 251 2.59 27.09 11.36
CA TYR A 251 2.53 26.34 10.10
C TYR A 251 1.45 26.93 9.17
N PRO A 252 1.62 26.82 7.83
CA PRO A 252 0.50 26.97 6.91
C PRO A 252 -0.58 25.94 7.31
N LEU A 253 -1.76 26.46 7.59
CA LEU A 253 -2.84 25.88 8.40
C LEU A 253 -3.61 24.72 7.74
N HIS A 254 -2.94 23.82 6.99
CA HIS A 254 -3.63 22.74 6.28
C HIS A 254 -3.00 21.34 6.38
N LEU A 255 -1.83 21.16 7.03
CA LEU A 255 -1.16 19.84 7.16
C LEU A 255 -0.90 19.37 8.62
N SER A 256 -1.49 20.02 9.64
CA SER A 256 -0.88 20.01 10.98
C SER A 256 -1.42 19.04 12.05
N ASP A 257 -2.30 18.08 11.74
CA ASP A 257 -2.73 17.10 12.76
C ASP A 257 -2.16 15.69 12.53
N THR A 258 -1.79 15.34 11.29
CA THR A 258 -1.35 13.99 10.92
C THR A 258 0.16 13.77 11.09
N LEU A 259 0.99 14.77 10.82
CA LEU A 259 2.45 14.67 10.94
C LEU A 259 2.93 14.44 12.39
N PRO A 260 2.42 15.16 13.41
CA PRO A 260 2.75 14.86 14.81
C PRO A 260 2.36 13.44 15.23
N MET A 261 1.30 12.88 14.63
CA MET A 261 0.83 11.53 14.92
C MET A 261 1.80 10.44 14.42
N LEU A 262 2.57 10.71 13.36
CA LEU A 262 3.60 9.79 12.84
C LEU A 262 4.81 9.66 13.78
N GLY A 263 5.21 10.79 14.37
CA GLY A 263 6.37 10.89 15.26
C GLY A 263 7.73 10.92 14.52
N PRO A 264 8.80 11.35 15.20
CA PRO A 264 10.10 11.60 14.58
C PRO A 264 10.75 10.34 14.00
N HIS A 265 10.54 9.18 14.64
CA HIS A 265 11.08 7.91 14.16
C HIS A 265 10.52 7.49 12.79
N HIS A 266 9.21 7.68 12.58
CA HIS A 266 8.60 7.37 11.29
C HIS A 266 9.07 8.36 10.23
N ALA A 267 9.14 9.66 10.57
CA ALA A 267 9.63 10.67 9.66
C ALA A 267 11.08 10.39 9.20
N ALA A 268 11.96 10.02 10.13
CA ALA A 268 13.33 9.61 9.81
C ALA A 268 13.38 8.35 8.94
N PHE A 269 12.52 7.36 9.22
CA PHE A 269 12.39 6.16 8.38
C PHE A 269 11.98 6.50 6.94
N ASP A 270 10.93 7.30 6.76
CA ASP A 270 10.48 7.75 5.44
C ASP A 270 11.62 8.45 4.67
N LEU A 271 12.34 9.36 5.34
CA LEU A 271 13.48 10.05 4.74
C LEU A 271 14.61 9.10 4.31
N GLN A 272 14.93 8.10 5.12
CA GLN A 272 15.92 7.09 4.73
C GLN A 272 15.48 6.29 3.50
N ARG A 273 14.18 5.98 3.38
CA ARG A 273 13.63 5.27 2.23
C ARG A 273 13.65 6.14 0.97
N VAL A 274 13.30 7.42 1.10
CA VAL A 274 13.40 8.39 -0.01
C VAL A 274 14.86 8.56 -0.44
N ALA A 275 15.79 8.75 0.50
CA ALA A 275 17.22 8.88 0.20
C ALA A 275 17.77 7.69 -0.58
N HIS A 276 17.41 6.47 -0.15
CA HIS A 276 17.82 5.25 -0.86
C HIS A 276 17.30 5.21 -2.31
N ILE A 277 16.06 5.63 -2.54
CA ILE A 277 15.50 5.66 -3.89
C ILE A 277 16.17 6.73 -4.74
N LEU A 278 16.44 7.91 -4.18
CA LEU A 278 17.18 8.96 -4.89
C LEU A 278 18.59 8.48 -5.28
N GLU A 279 19.27 7.73 -4.41
CA GLU A 279 20.56 7.09 -4.76
C GLU A 279 20.43 6.11 -5.92
N CYS A 280 19.38 5.28 -5.94
CA CYS A 280 19.08 4.38 -7.05
C CYS A 280 18.78 5.15 -8.34
N MET A 281 18.00 6.24 -8.26
CA MET A 281 17.69 7.12 -9.41
C MET A 281 18.93 7.78 -10.01
N LEU A 282 19.96 8.02 -9.19
CA LEU A 282 21.22 8.62 -9.61
C LEU A 282 22.22 7.60 -10.20
N CYS A 283 21.89 6.30 -10.14
CA CYS A 283 22.71 5.22 -10.71
C CYS A 283 22.62 5.19 -12.25
N LYS A 284 23.61 4.54 -12.89
CA LYS A 284 23.95 4.66 -14.32
C LYS A 284 22.79 4.41 -15.30
N ASP A 285 21.80 3.60 -14.95
CA ASP A 285 20.71 3.23 -15.85
C ASP A 285 19.72 4.40 -16.11
N PHE A 286 19.66 5.38 -15.19
CA PHE A 286 18.64 6.43 -15.20
C PHE A 286 19.15 7.82 -15.58
N LYS A 287 20.47 7.99 -15.77
CA LYS A 287 21.08 9.21 -16.33
C LYS A 287 20.66 9.55 -17.77
N LYS A 288 19.95 8.62 -18.43
CA LYS A 288 19.39 8.80 -19.78
C LYS A 288 18.07 9.56 -19.80
N LEU A 289 17.40 9.68 -18.66
CA LEU A 289 16.19 10.50 -18.54
C LEU A 289 16.61 11.96 -18.43
N ASP A 290 15.93 12.84 -19.17
CA ASP A 290 16.20 14.27 -19.15
C ASP A 290 15.78 14.88 -17.80
N HIS A 291 16.75 15.00 -16.89
CA HIS A 291 16.57 15.56 -15.55
C HIS A 291 16.27 17.06 -15.57
N SER A 292 16.47 17.76 -16.69
CA SER A 292 16.19 19.20 -16.81
C SER A 292 14.71 19.54 -16.64
N THR A 293 13.83 18.55 -16.73
CA THR A 293 12.38 18.68 -16.56
C THR A 293 11.89 18.46 -15.12
N LEU A 294 12.78 18.08 -14.19
CA LEU A 294 12.44 17.89 -12.78
C LEU A 294 12.46 19.23 -12.03
N SER A 295 11.46 19.45 -11.16
CA SER A 295 11.32 20.69 -10.38
C SER A 295 12.40 20.90 -9.32
N SER A 296 13.21 19.87 -9.02
CA SER A 296 14.36 19.93 -8.13
C SER A 296 15.39 18.87 -8.52
N GLU A 297 16.68 19.21 -8.46
CA GLU A 297 17.77 18.25 -8.70
C GLU A 297 17.79 17.17 -7.61
N PRO A 298 17.64 15.87 -7.97
CA PRO A 298 17.66 14.75 -7.03
C PRO A 298 18.89 14.72 -6.11
N GLU A 299 20.04 15.17 -6.61
CA GLU A 299 21.30 15.29 -5.87
C GLU A 299 21.19 16.27 -4.69
N SER A 300 20.62 17.44 -4.93
CA SER A 300 20.44 18.49 -3.90
C SER A 300 19.47 18.01 -2.83
N LEU A 301 18.35 17.40 -3.24
CA LEU A 301 17.38 16.83 -2.32
C LEU A 301 18.00 15.71 -1.47
N LEU A 302 18.77 14.81 -2.09
CA LEU A 302 19.47 13.73 -1.37
C LEU A 302 20.44 14.29 -0.32
N GLN A 303 21.19 15.34 -0.65
CA GLN A 303 22.11 15.99 0.28
C GLN A 303 21.36 16.61 1.47
N GLN A 304 20.28 17.35 1.22
CA GLN A 304 19.43 17.93 2.28
C GLN A 304 18.84 16.87 3.21
N ILE A 305 18.39 15.73 2.65
CA ILE A 305 17.88 14.62 3.44
C ILE A 305 18.99 14.03 4.34
N LYS A 306 20.19 13.81 3.79
CA LYS A 306 21.34 13.28 4.56
C LYS A 306 21.73 14.20 5.71
N GLU A 307 21.78 15.51 5.46
CA GLU A 307 22.06 16.52 6.49
C GLU A 307 21.01 16.54 7.59
N THR A 308 19.72 16.49 7.22
CA THR A 308 18.60 16.47 8.18
C THR A 308 18.61 15.21 9.04
N ILE A 309 18.88 14.03 8.45
CA ILE A 309 19.02 12.78 9.21
C ILE A 309 20.23 12.87 10.15
N HIS A 310 21.34 13.46 9.71
CA HIS A 310 22.55 13.58 10.52
C HIS A 310 22.37 14.54 11.71
N SER A 311 21.73 15.69 11.49
CA SER A 311 21.47 16.67 12.55
C SER A 311 20.50 16.16 13.60
N THR A 312 19.61 15.22 13.24
CA THR A 312 18.60 14.64 14.13
C THR A 312 18.99 13.28 14.73
N ARG A 313 20.08 12.66 14.24
CA ARG A 313 20.59 11.36 14.70
C ARG A 313 20.97 11.32 16.17
N GLY A 314 21.29 12.46 16.78
CA GLY A 314 21.57 12.58 18.22
C GLY A 314 20.37 12.33 19.15
N GLN A 315 19.15 12.20 18.61
CA GLN A 315 17.92 12.09 19.41
C GLN A 315 17.05 10.85 19.10
N HIS A 316 17.31 10.12 17.99
CA HIS A 316 16.37 9.11 17.47
C HIS A 316 17.05 7.86 16.87
N SER A 317 17.97 7.21 17.62
CA SER A 317 18.59 5.95 17.19
C SER A 317 17.60 4.79 17.24
N LEU A 318 17.28 4.22 16.07
CA LEU A 318 16.53 2.97 15.94
C LEU A 318 17.21 1.94 15.03
N TYR A 319 18.52 2.07 14.81
CA TYR A 319 19.35 1.04 14.13
C TYR A 319 20.76 0.98 14.74
N GLN A 320 20.82 0.78 16.05
CA GLN A 320 21.91 0.01 16.64
C GLN A 320 21.27 -1.30 17.10
N GLU A 321 21.83 -2.40 16.61
CA GLU A 321 21.37 -3.81 16.64
C GLU A 321 20.50 -4.26 15.46
#